data_AF-A0A975J348-F1
#
_entry.id   AF-A0A975J348-F1
#
_cell.length_a   1.000
_cell.length_b   1.000
_cell.length_c   1.000
_cell.angle_alpha   90.00
_cell.angle_beta   90.00
_cell.angle_gamma   90.00
#
_symmetry.space_group_name_H-M   'P 1'
#
loop_
_entity.id
_entity.type
_entity.pdbx_description
1 polymer ?
#
loop_
_entity_poly.entity_id
_entity_poly.type
_entity_poly.pdbx_seq_one_letter_code
_entity_poly.pdbx_strand_id
1 'polypeptide(L)' 'MQNGYVERFNRSFRHEVLDAHVFGSLSEVREYVHHWLISYNEERPHKSLGDIPPALFLQQQTNPKTAPQLSF' A
#
# COMPACT_ATOMS: atom_id res chain seq x y z
N MET A 1 -3.35 11.41 12.45
CA MET A 1 -2.26 10.51 12.01
C MET A 1 -2.42 10.03 10.55
N GLN A 2 -3.52 10.34 9.85
CA GLN A 2 -3.80 9.85 8.49
C GLN A 2 -2.79 10.34 7.42
N ASN A 3 -2.27 11.57 7.56
CA ASN A 3 -1.32 12.17 6.62
C ASN A 3 -0.01 11.36 6.49
N GLY A 4 0.47 10.74 7.57
CA GLY A 4 1.75 10.01 7.56
C GLY A 4 1.74 8.75 6.67
N TYR A 5 0.58 8.12 6.48
CA TYR A 5 0.45 6.97 5.57
C TYR A 5 0.54 7.41 4.11
N VAL A 6 -0.21 8.47 3.76
CA VAL A 6 -0.22 9.05 2.41
C VAL A 6 1.15 9.61 2.05
N GLU A 7 1.82 10.28 2.99
CA GLU A 7 3.19 10.79 2.80
C GLU A 7 4.20 9.67 2.54
N ARG A 8 4.14 8.56 3.29
CA ARG A 8 5.02 7.40 3.07
C ARG A 8 4.78 6.75 1.72
N PHE A 9 3.51 6.58 1.35
CA PHE A 9 3.13 6.04 0.05
C PHE A 9 3.70 6.91 -1.08
N ASN A 10 3.41 8.21 -1.06
CA ASN A 10 3.87 9.15 -2.10
C ASN A 10 5.40 9.22 -2.19
N ARG A 11 6.09 9.19 -1.04
CA ARG A 11 7.56 9.15 -1.01
C ARG A 11 8.10 7.89 -1.68
N SER A 12 7.56 6.73 -1.34
CA SER A 12 8.00 5.44 -1.91
C SER A 12 7.69 5.40 -3.40
N PHE A 13 6.49 5.80 -3.80
CA PHE A 13 6.07 5.87 -5.20
C PHE A 13 6.99 6.78 -6.03
N ARG A 14 7.32 7.96 -5.50
CA ARG A 14 8.22 8.89 -6.19
C ARG A 14 9.59 8.26 -6.43
N HIS A 15 10.22 7.69 -5.40
CA HIS A 15 11.58 7.18 -5.52
C HIS A 15 11.67 5.85 -6.30
N GLU A 16 10.69 4.97 -6.11
CA GLU A 16 10.75 3.61 -6.65
C GLU A 16 10.14 3.50 -8.06
N VAL A 17 9.24 4.42 -8.43
CA VAL A 17 8.60 4.42 -9.75
C VAL A 17 9.09 5.61 -10.58
N LEU A 18 8.81 6.84 -10.12
CA LEU A 18 8.99 8.04 -10.95
C LEU A 18 10.45 8.46 -11.13
N ASP A 19 11.27 8.37 -10.08
CA ASP A 19 12.69 8.73 -10.14
C ASP A 19 13.54 7.59 -10.74
N ALA A 20 13.05 6.35 -10.67
CA ALA A 20 13.79 5.15 -11.10
C ALA A 20 13.65 4.82 -12.60
N HIS A 21 12.64 5.37 -13.29
CA HIS A 21 12.32 5.01 -14.66
C HIS A 21 12.09 6.25 -15.54
N VAL A 22 12.50 6.17 -16.80
CA VAL A 22 12.13 7.13 -17.85
C VAL A 22 11.11 6.46 -18.75
N PHE A 23 9.88 6.98 -18.77
CA PHE A 23 8.78 6.39 -19.51
C PHE A 23 8.62 7.04 -20.89
N GLY A 24 8.39 6.22 -21.92
CA GLY A 24 8.11 6.67 -23.28
C GLY A 24 6.62 6.86 -23.58
N SER A 25 5.73 6.31 -22.74
CA SER A 25 4.29 6.46 -22.92
C SER A 25 3.50 6.35 -21.61
N LEU A 26 2.27 6.86 -21.60
CA LEU A 26 1.37 6.70 -20.45
C LEU A 26 0.97 5.23 -20.23
N SER A 27 0.91 4.41 -21.29
CA SER A 27 0.62 2.99 -21.18
C SER A 27 1.69 2.27 -20.38
N GLU A 28 2.96 2.58 -20.64
CA GLU A 28 4.10 2.04 -19.91
C GLU A 28 4.05 2.45 -18.43
N VAL A 29 3.78 3.72 -18.13
CA VAL A 29 3.58 4.20 -16.75
C VAL A 29 2.51 3.36 -16.05
N ARG A 30 1.35 3.16 -16.69
CA ARG A 30 0.22 2.42 -16.09
C ARG A 30 0.58 0.97 -15.77
N GLU A 31 1.31 0.31 -16.65
CA GLU A 31 1.76 -1.07 -16.45
C GLU A 31 2.72 -1.18 -15.25
N TYR A 32 3.77 -0.34 -15.22
CA TYR A 32 4.71 -0.32 -14.09
C TYR A 32 4.02 0.03 -12.76
N VAL A 33 3.15 1.03 -12.77
CA VAL A 33 2.40 1.44 -11.57
C VAL A 33 1.49 0.31 -11.09
N HIS A 34 0.84 -0.44 -11.98
CA HIS A 34 0.00 -1.57 -11.62
C HIS A 34 0.79 -2.65 -10.88
N HIS A 35 1.94 -3.06 -11.43
CA HIS A 35 2.81 -4.04 -10.77
C HIS A 35 3.35 -3.54 -9.44
N TRP A 36 3.78 -2.28 -9.38
CA TRP A 36 4.27 -1.68 -8.14
C TRP A 36 3.17 -1.61 -7.06
N LEU A 37 1.93 -1.29 -7.43
CA LEU A 37 0.80 -1.26 -6.50
C LEU A 37 0.48 -2.64 -5.92
N ILE A 38 0.56 -3.70 -6.72
CA ILE A 38 0.38 -5.08 -6.24
C ILE A 38 1.46 -5.38 -5.20
N SER A 39 2.74 -5.17 -5.54
CA SER A 39 3.83 -5.45 -4.59
C SER A 39 3.72 -4.61 -3.31
N TYR A 40 3.42 -3.32 -3.43
CA TYR A 40 3.25 -2.43 -2.28
C TYR A 40 2.09 -2.85 -1.37
N ASN A 41 0.94 -3.25 -1.95
CA ASN A 41 -0.26 -3.53 -1.16
C ASN A 41 -0.37 -4.98 -0.68
N GLU A 42 0.17 -5.95 -1.43
CA GLU A 42 -0.04 -7.37 -1.18
C GLU A 42 1.20 -8.05 -0.59
N GLU A 43 2.40 -7.52 -0.84
CA GLU A 43 3.66 -8.20 -0.50
C GLU A 43 4.49 -7.43 0.52
N ARG A 44 4.51 -6.09 0.46
CA ARG A 44 5.42 -5.26 1.25
C ARG A 44 4.99 -5.18 2.73
N PRO A 45 5.84 -5.60 3.69
CA PRO A 45 5.53 -5.43 5.11
C PRO A 45 5.72 -3.97 5.55
N HIS A 46 4.80 -3.47 6.40
CA HIS A 46 4.88 -2.13 6.98
C HIS A 46 4.95 -2.19 8.50
N LYS A 47 6.00 -1.63 9.09
CA LYS A 47 6.16 -1.55 10.57
C LYS A 47 4.96 -0.94 11.29
N SER A 48 4.33 0.08 10.70
CA SER A 48 3.14 0.74 11.26
C SER A 48 1.89 -0.16 11.26
N LEU A 49 1.90 -1.24 10.49
CA LEU A 49 0.83 -2.23 10.42
C LEU A 49 1.18 -3.52 11.19
N GLY A 50 2.30 -3.57 11.91
CA GLY A 50 2.76 -4.78 12.58
C GLY A 50 3.54 -5.72 11.67
N ASP A 51 4.33 -5.16 10.73
CA ASP A 51 5.18 -5.89 9.78
C ASP A 51 4.40 -6.83 8.84
N ILE A 52 3.16 -6.46 8.52
CA ILE A 52 2.34 -7.13 7.50
C ILE A 52 2.00 -6.20 6.33
N PRO A 53 1.61 -6.76 5.17
CA PRO A 53 1.15 -5.97 4.04
C PRO A 53 -0.21 -5.28 4.27
N PRO A 54 -0.49 -4.16 3.59
CA PRO A 54 -1.75 -3.44 3.70
C PRO A 54 -2.99 -4.30 3.43
N ALA A 55 -2.93 -5.20 2.45
CA ALA A 55 -4.03 -6.09 2.11
C ALA A 55 -4.36 -7.05 3.27
N LEU A 56 -3.34 -7.62 3.92
CA LEU A 56 -3.53 -8.52 5.06
C LEU A 56 -4.08 -7.76 6.28
N PHE A 57 -3.57 -6.55 6.53
CA PHE A 57 -4.10 -5.69 7.57
C PHE A 57 -5.59 -5.39 7.37
N LEU A 58 -5.99 -5.06 6.14
CA LEU A 58 -7.39 -4.81 5.81
C LEU A 58 -8.27 -6.06 6.02
N GLN A 59 -7.79 -7.24 5.60
CA GLN A 59 -8.50 -8.51 5.84
C GLN A 59 -8.69 -8.80 7.34
N GLN A 60 -7.70 -8.49 8.18
CA GLN A 60 -7.82 -8.65 9.63
C GLN A 60 -8.85 -7.69 10.24
N GLN A 61 -8.96 -6.47 9.71
CA GLN A 61 -9.95 -5.48 10.15
C GLN A 61 -11.38 -5.83 9.74
N THR A 62 -11.58 -6.43 8.57
CA THR A 62 -12.91 -6.82 8.07
C THR A 62 -13.36 -8.18 8.56
N ASN A 63 -12.49 -8.96 9.19
CA ASN A 63 -12.83 -10.26 9.75
C ASN A 63 -13.72 -10.09 11.01
N PRO A 64 -14.96 -10.62 11.03
CA PRO A 64 -15.91 -10.42 12.12
C PRO A 64 -15.49 -11.05 13.45
N LYS A 65 -14.46 -11.93 13.46
CA LYS A 65 -13.89 -12.50 14.70
C LYS A 65 -12.94 -11.55 15.44
N THR A 66 -12.42 -10.53 14.76
CA THR A 66 -11.48 -9.53 15.30
C THR A 66 -12.13 -8.15 15.45
N ALA A 67 -13.36 -7.96 14.98
CA ALA A 67 -14.16 -6.79 15.30
C ALA A 67 -14.41 -6.77 16.82
N PRO A 68 -14.05 -5.69 17.56
CA PRO A 68 -14.48 -5.58 18.94
C PRO A 68 -15.99 -5.67 18.94
N GLN A 69 -16.54 -6.59 19.73
CA GLN A 69 -17.98 -6.67 19.92
C GLN A 69 -18.39 -5.33 20.54
N LEU A 70 -18.94 -4.45 19.71
CA LEU A 70 -19.59 -3.23 20.16
C LEU A 70 -20.84 -3.68 20.91
N SER A 71 -20.67 -3.92 22.21
CA SER A 71 -21.77 -3.94 23.16
C SER A 71 -22.37 -2.54 23.17
N PHE A 72 -23.56 -2.41 22.57
CA PHE A 72 -24.47 -1.30 22.86
C PHE A 72 -25.04 -1.44 24.27
#